data_AF-A0A6M5U8Q9-F1
#
_entry.id   AF-A0A6M5U8Q9-F1
#
_cell.length_a   1.000
_cell.length_b   1.000
_cell.length_c   1.000
_cell.angle_alpha   90.00
_cell.angle_beta   90.00
_cell.angle_gamma   90.00
#
_symmetry.space_group_name_H-M   'P 1'
#
loop_
_entity.id
_entity.type
_entity.pdbx_description
1 polymer ?
#
loop_
_entity_poly.entity_id
_entity_poly.type
_entity_poly.pdbx_seq_one_letter_code
_entity_poly.pdbx_strand_id
1 'polypeptide(L)'
;MTTQDPILTAFSSTAKQVWYWPVLRGVLAILFGVVALSWPDKTAAVVIWVIGVFAVVDGLVEIIEGIRRRGTGSGTAFLVTMGVLSLAVGIVLLVWPGKTAIVLTWIVGFWAVVYGLFQTVASLDLRKIPGSGWGWGVFAGVLGLVFGLLVLFNVNAGLVSIVWLLALFAIVWGVMLIAFGFQIRSLGKQAGRATTY
;
A
#
# COMPACT_ATOMS: atom_id res chain seq x y z
N MET A 1 47.29 18.07 -0.26
CA MET A 1 46.56 16.98 -0.95
C MET A 1 45.21 16.86 -0.26
N THR A 2 44.19 17.49 -0.82
CA THR A 2 42.80 17.37 -0.35
C THR A 2 42.33 15.96 -0.72
N THR A 3 42.22 15.08 0.27
CA THR A 3 41.58 13.77 0.09
C THR A 3 40.10 14.04 -0.13
N GLN A 4 39.68 14.18 -1.39
CA GLN A 4 38.27 14.19 -1.77
C GLN A 4 37.65 12.91 -1.22
N ASP A 5 36.78 13.05 -0.23
CA ASP A 5 36.16 11.89 0.41
C ASP A 5 35.27 11.18 -0.64
N PRO A 6 35.64 9.97 -1.13
CA PRO A 6 34.98 9.34 -2.28
C PRO A 6 33.49 9.08 -2.03
N ILE A 7 33.12 8.93 -0.76
CA ILE A 7 31.76 8.70 -0.31
C ILE A 7 30.90 9.95 -0.49
N LEU A 8 31.42 11.15 -0.17
CA LEU A 8 30.68 12.41 -0.27
C LEU A 8 30.42 12.81 -1.72
N THR A 9 31.42 12.60 -2.59
CA THR A 9 31.28 12.85 -4.04
C THR A 9 30.27 11.91 -4.68
N ALA A 10 30.38 10.61 -4.42
CA ALA A 10 29.43 9.61 -4.88
C ALA A 10 28.01 9.91 -4.40
N PHE A 11 27.83 10.17 -3.10
CA PHE A 11 26.53 10.53 -2.53
C PHE A 11 25.91 11.78 -3.19
N SER A 12 26.69 12.84 -3.38
CA SER A 12 26.20 14.07 -4.02
C SER A 12 25.72 13.85 -5.46
N SER A 13 26.40 12.97 -6.20
CA SER A 13 26.05 12.63 -7.58
C SER A 13 24.75 11.81 -7.65
N THR A 14 24.64 10.77 -6.80
CA THR A 14 23.44 9.93 -6.70
C THR A 14 22.24 10.75 -6.23
N ALA A 15 22.40 11.59 -5.21
CA ALA A 15 21.33 12.45 -4.70
C ALA A 15 20.73 13.35 -5.79
N LYS A 16 21.57 13.93 -6.66
CA LYS A 16 21.11 14.73 -7.82
C LYS A 16 20.33 13.92 -8.85
N GLN A 17 20.64 12.63 -9.00
CA GLN A 17 19.97 11.74 -9.95
C GLN A 17 18.70 11.09 -9.40
N VAL A 18 18.52 11.01 -8.07
CA VAL A 18 17.39 10.27 -7.49
C VAL A 18 16.34 11.15 -6.81
N TRP A 19 16.66 12.41 -6.46
CA TRP A 19 15.74 13.25 -5.66
C TRP A 19 14.37 13.51 -6.32
N TYR A 20 14.30 13.55 -7.64
CA TYR A 20 13.06 13.82 -8.36
C TYR A 20 12.10 12.63 -8.34
N TRP A 21 12.58 11.41 -8.13
CA TRP A 21 11.74 10.21 -8.15
C TRP A 21 10.74 10.19 -6.98
N PRO A 22 11.18 10.40 -5.72
CA PRO A 22 10.26 10.55 -4.58
C PRO A 22 9.29 11.71 -4.77
N VAL A 23 9.74 12.87 -5.27
CA VAL A 23 8.87 14.03 -5.51
C VAL A 23 7.78 13.71 -6.53
N LEU A 24 8.14 13.13 -7.68
CA LEU A 24 7.18 12.76 -8.72
C LEU A 24 6.17 11.73 -8.20
N ARG A 25 6.61 10.68 -7.50
CA ARG A 25 5.73 9.69 -6.87
C ARG A 25 4.80 10.33 -5.84
N GLY A 26 5.31 11.27 -5.06
CA GLY A 26 4.52 11.99 -4.06
C GLY A 26 3.45 12.89 -4.69
N VAL A 27 3.78 13.62 -5.76
CA VAL A 27 2.80 14.41 -6.52
C VAL A 27 1.72 13.51 -7.11
N LEU A 28 2.10 12.39 -7.74
CA LEU A 28 1.14 11.43 -8.29
C LEU A 28 0.23 10.83 -7.20
N ALA A 29 0.78 10.52 -6.02
CA ALA A 29 0.02 10.01 -4.89
C ALA A 29 -1.00 11.04 -4.36
N ILE A 30 -0.62 12.32 -4.27
CA ILE A 30 -1.53 13.40 -3.88
C ILE A 30 -2.65 13.56 -4.92
N LEU A 31 -2.31 13.60 -6.21
CA LEU A 31 -3.29 13.71 -7.28
C LEU A 31 -4.27 12.54 -7.26
N PHE A 32 -3.76 11.31 -7.08
CA PHE A 32 -4.59 10.12 -6.90
C PHE A 32 -5.54 10.29 -5.71
N GLY A 33 -5.04 10.71 -4.55
CA GLY A 33 -5.87 10.92 -3.36
C GLY A 33 -6.95 12.00 -3.56
N VAL A 34 -6.63 13.10 -4.24
CA VAL A 34 -7.62 14.16 -4.55
C VAL A 34 -8.72 13.64 -5.48
N VAL A 35 -8.36 12.89 -6.52
CA VAL A 35 -9.32 12.25 -7.43
C VAL A 35 -10.18 11.23 -6.68
N ALA A 36 -9.57 10.43 -5.81
CA ALA A 36 -10.24 9.44 -4.99
C ALA A 36 -11.27 10.04 -4.02
N LEU A 37 -10.96 11.18 -3.40
CA LEU A 37 -11.92 11.92 -2.57
C LEU A 37 -13.06 12.53 -3.38
N SER A 38 -12.77 13.00 -4.59
CA SER A 38 -13.75 13.69 -5.44
C SER A 38 -14.76 12.71 -6.05
N TRP A 39 -14.31 11.51 -6.45
CA TRP A 39 -15.16 10.47 -7.05
C TRP A 39 -14.84 9.08 -6.49
N PRO A 40 -15.28 8.77 -5.26
CA PRO A 40 -14.92 7.52 -4.59
C PRO A 40 -15.43 6.29 -5.34
N ASP A 41 -16.67 6.31 -5.84
CA ASP A 41 -17.27 5.17 -6.56
C ASP A 41 -16.53 4.84 -7.86
N LYS A 42 -16.18 5.88 -8.63
CA LYS A 42 -15.43 5.72 -9.88
C LYS A 42 -14.01 5.25 -9.60
N THR A 43 -13.39 5.78 -8.55
CA THR A 43 -12.03 5.39 -8.17
C THR A 43 -11.99 3.94 -7.69
N ALA A 44 -12.95 3.49 -6.88
CA ALA A 44 -13.09 2.09 -6.49
C ALA A 44 -13.17 1.17 -7.70
N ALA A 45 -14.03 1.51 -8.68
CA ALA A 45 -14.15 0.75 -9.91
C ALA A 45 -12.81 0.69 -10.65
N VAL A 46 -12.15 1.83 -10.88
CA VAL A 46 -10.85 1.89 -11.58
C VAL A 46 -9.80 1.04 -10.85
N VAL A 47 -9.71 1.12 -9.53
CA VAL A 47 -8.79 0.30 -8.73
C VAL A 47 -9.07 -1.20 -8.92
N ILE A 48 -10.35 -1.60 -8.90
CA ILE A 48 -10.75 -3.00 -9.15
C ILE A 48 -10.36 -3.45 -10.56
N TRP A 49 -10.57 -2.61 -11.58
CA TRP A 49 -10.15 -2.90 -12.95
C TRP A 49 -8.64 -3.07 -13.05
N VAL A 50 -7.87 -2.16 -12.44
CA VAL A 50 -6.41 -2.24 -12.43
C VAL A 50 -5.96 -3.55 -11.77
N ILE A 51 -6.47 -3.87 -10.57
CA ILE A 51 -6.13 -5.12 -9.88
C ILE A 51 -6.53 -6.34 -10.71
N GLY A 52 -7.71 -6.31 -11.34
CA GLY A 52 -8.19 -7.41 -12.18
C GLY A 52 -7.28 -7.66 -13.39
N VAL A 53 -6.87 -6.60 -14.10
CA VAL A 53 -5.94 -6.72 -15.22
C VAL A 53 -4.59 -7.27 -14.76
N PHE A 54 -4.05 -6.75 -13.66
CA PHE A 54 -2.80 -7.26 -13.09
C PHE A 54 -2.91 -8.74 -12.71
N ALA A 55 -3.98 -9.16 -12.03
CA ALA A 55 -4.20 -10.56 -11.66
C ALA A 55 -4.33 -11.48 -12.87
N VAL A 56 -4.97 -11.03 -13.95
CA VAL A 56 -5.01 -11.79 -15.21
C VAL A 56 -3.61 -11.96 -15.79
N VAL A 57 -2.84 -10.88 -15.90
CA VAL A 57 -1.48 -10.93 -16.46
C VAL A 57 -0.57 -11.81 -15.61
N ASP A 58 -0.62 -11.63 -14.29
CA ASP A 58 0.14 -12.40 -13.32
C ASP A 58 -0.19 -13.89 -13.38
N GLY A 59 -1.49 -14.23 -13.37
CA GLY A 59 -1.94 -15.61 -13.50
C GLY A 59 -1.49 -16.27 -14.81
N LEU A 60 -1.50 -15.54 -15.92
CA LEU A 60 -0.97 -16.03 -17.20
C LEU A 60 0.55 -16.29 -17.13
N VAL A 61 1.31 -15.37 -16.53
CA VAL A 61 2.76 -15.52 -16.35
C VAL A 61 3.06 -16.75 -15.48
N GLU A 62 2.38 -16.92 -14.35
CA GLU A 62 2.56 -18.08 -13.46
C GLU A 62 2.23 -19.41 -14.14
N ILE A 63 1.16 -19.48 -14.94
CA ILE A 63 0.83 -20.67 -15.73
C ILE A 63 1.94 -20.97 -16.74
N ILE A 64 2.40 -19.95 -17.49
CA ILE A 64 3.47 -20.11 -18.50
C ILE A 64 4.76 -20.59 -17.84
N GLU A 65 5.15 -19.98 -16.71
CA GLU A 65 6.35 -20.38 -15.96
C GLU A 65 6.22 -21.80 -15.39
N GLY A 66 5.05 -22.14 -14.84
CA GLY A 66 4.76 -23.48 -14.36
C GLY A 66 4.92 -24.51 -15.48
N ILE A 67 4.37 -24.24 -16.67
CA ILE A 67 4.51 -25.14 -17.82
C ILE A 67 5.97 -25.23 -18.29
N ARG A 68 6.72 -24.12 -18.30
CA ARG A 68 8.14 -24.11 -18.70
C ARG A 68 9.05 -24.89 -17.74
N ARG A 69 8.73 -24.92 -16.45
CA ARG A 69 9.49 -25.64 -15.41
C ARG A 69 9.03 -27.10 -15.22
N ARG A 70 8.12 -27.57 -16.08
CA ARG A 70 7.56 -28.92 -15.99
C ARG A 70 8.69 -29.95 -16.17
N GLY A 71 8.97 -30.70 -15.11
CA GLY A 71 10.00 -31.75 -15.08
C GLY A 71 11.27 -31.41 -14.29
N THR A 72 11.45 -30.17 -13.80
CA THR A 72 12.67 -29.75 -13.07
C THR A 72 12.52 -29.70 -11.54
N GLY A 73 11.35 -30.01 -10.97
CA GLY A 73 11.19 -30.13 -9.51
C GLY A 73 9.79 -29.82 -8.93
N SER A 74 9.68 -30.05 -7.61
CA SER A 74 8.53 -29.71 -6.74
C SER A 74 8.25 -28.21 -6.79
N GLY A 75 7.02 -27.84 -7.14
CA GLY A 75 6.58 -26.44 -7.29
C GLY A 75 5.83 -26.16 -8.59
N THR A 76 6.00 -27.00 -9.62
CA THR A 76 5.26 -26.89 -10.90
C THR A 76 3.75 -26.87 -10.70
N ALA A 77 3.22 -27.86 -9.98
CA ALA A 77 1.77 -27.97 -9.73
C ALA A 77 1.24 -26.79 -8.90
N PHE A 78 2.06 -26.30 -7.95
CA PHE A 78 1.71 -25.14 -7.14
C PHE A 78 1.63 -23.86 -7.99
N LEU A 79 2.62 -23.59 -8.83
CA LEU A 79 2.64 -22.42 -9.73
C LEU A 79 1.46 -22.42 -10.71
N VAL A 80 1.18 -23.56 -11.35
CA VAL A 80 0.05 -23.65 -12.28
C VAL A 80 -1.27 -23.45 -11.54
N THR A 81 -1.42 -24.01 -10.33
CA THR A 81 -2.65 -23.85 -9.53
C THR A 81 -2.83 -22.39 -9.10
N MET A 82 -1.78 -21.75 -8.60
CA MET A 82 -1.84 -20.33 -8.22
C MET A 82 -2.13 -19.45 -9.43
N GLY A 83 -1.53 -19.72 -10.57
CA GLY A 83 -1.77 -18.95 -11.78
C GLY A 83 -3.21 -19.09 -12.29
N VAL A 84 -3.79 -20.28 -12.21
CA VAL A 84 -5.22 -20.50 -12.54
C VAL A 84 -6.14 -19.76 -11.55
N LEU A 85 -5.82 -19.78 -10.26
CA LEU A 85 -6.59 -19.04 -9.25
C LEU A 85 -6.49 -17.53 -9.47
N SER A 86 -5.28 -17.01 -9.70
CA SER A 86 -5.02 -15.59 -9.96
C SER A 86 -5.76 -15.12 -11.22
N LEU A 87 -5.70 -15.92 -12.30
CA LEU A 87 -6.44 -15.65 -13.53
C LEU A 87 -7.96 -15.64 -13.31
N ALA A 88 -8.49 -16.61 -12.57
CA ALA A 88 -9.91 -16.69 -12.25
C ALA A 88 -10.38 -15.48 -11.42
N VAL A 89 -9.61 -15.09 -10.39
CA VAL A 89 -9.86 -13.90 -9.58
C VAL A 89 -9.84 -12.64 -10.44
N GLY A 90 -8.84 -12.52 -11.33
CA GLY A 90 -8.73 -11.41 -12.26
C GLY A 90 -9.96 -11.29 -13.18
N ILE A 91 -10.41 -12.40 -13.76
CA ILE A 91 -11.62 -12.43 -14.59
C ILE A 91 -12.86 -12.01 -13.79
N VAL A 92 -13.03 -12.51 -12.56
CA VAL A 92 -14.16 -12.14 -11.70
C VAL A 92 -14.16 -10.65 -11.36
N LEU A 93 -12.99 -10.06 -11.09
CA LEU A 93 -12.85 -8.62 -10.84
C LEU A 93 -13.28 -7.78 -12.05
N LEU A 94 -12.94 -8.20 -13.27
CA LEU A 94 -13.24 -7.46 -14.50
C LEU A 94 -14.69 -7.64 -14.97
N VAL A 95 -15.26 -8.83 -14.82
CA VAL A 95 -16.62 -9.14 -15.28
C VAL A 95 -17.68 -8.62 -14.29
N TRP A 96 -17.43 -8.71 -12.98
CA TRP A 96 -18.38 -8.29 -11.95
C TRP A 96 -17.78 -7.31 -10.93
N PRO A 97 -17.28 -6.14 -11.36
CA PRO A 97 -16.57 -5.21 -10.47
C PRO A 97 -17.44 -4.77 -9.28
N GLY A 98 -18.73 -4.52 -9.48
CA GLY A 98 -19.64 -4.12 -8.40
C GLY A 98 -19.90 -5.20 -7.35
N LYS A 99 -20.04 -6.47 -7.77
CA LYS A 99 -20.24 -7.59 -6.82
C LYS A 99 -18.95 -7.89 -6.07
N THR A 100 -17.82 -7.85 -6.77
CA THR A 100 -16.52 -8.08 -6.16
C THR A 100 -16.17 -6.96 -5.17
N ALA A 101 -16.50 -5.70 -5.47
CA ALA A 101 -16.38 -4.59 -4.52
C ALA A 101 -17.12 -4.86 -3.20
N ILE A 102 -18.35 -5.37 -3.27
CA ILE A 102 -19.16 -5.73 -2.11
C ILE A 102 -18.46 -6.84 -1.31
N VAL A 103 -18.05 -7.93 -1.96
CA VAL A 103 -17.39 -9.06 -1.30
C VAL A 103 -16.08 -8.63 -0.62
N LEU A 104 -15.25 -7.84 -1.31
CA LEU A 104 -14.02 -7.29 -0.75
C LEU A 104 -14.31 -6.39 0.46
N THR A 105 -15.37 -5.60 0.41
CA THR A 105 -15.80 -4.75 1.53
C THR A 105 -16.21 -5.58 2.75
N TRP A 106 -16.92 -6.70 2.55
CA TRP A 106 -17.23 -7.64 3.64
C TRP A 106 -15.96 -8.23 4.27
N ILE A 107 -15.01 -8.66 3.43
CA ILE A 107 -13.74 -9.22 3.89
C ILE A 107 -12.98 -8.18 4.73
N VAL A 108 -12.88 -6.94 4.23
CA VAL A 108 -12.20 -5.84 4.94
C VAL A 108 -12.93 -5.50 6.24
N GLY A 109 -14.26 -5.40 6.23
CA GLY A 109 -15.05 -5.13 7.42
C GLY A 109 -14.87 -6.20 8.49
N PHE A 110 -14.95 -7.47 8.11
CA PHE A 110 -14.75 -8.61 9.02
C PHE A 110 -13.33 -8.60 9.59
N TRP A 111 -12.32 -8.42 8.74
CA TRP A 111 -10.94 -8.35 9.16
C TRP A 111 -10.68 -7.18 10.11
N ALA A 112 -11.29 -6.01 9.85
CA ALA A 112 -11.20 -4.85 10.73
C ALA A 112 -11.83 -5.10 12.11
N VAL A 113 -12.97 -5.80 12.18
CA VAL A 113 -13.57 -6.21 13.46
C VAL A 113 -12.62 -7.13 14.22
N VAL A 114 -12.11 -8.16 13.56
CA VAL A 114 -11.20 -9.15 14.16
C VAL A 114 -9.92 -8.47 14.65
N TYR A 115 -9.27 -7.68 13.80
CA TYR A 115 -8.06 -6.93 14.14
C TYR A 115 -8.30 -5.93 15.27
N GLY A 116 -9.37 -5.14 15.19
CA GLY A 116 -9.73 -4.17 16.22
C GLY A 116 -9.99 -4.83 17.58
N LEU A 117 -10.64 -5.99 17.60
CA LEU A 117 -10.84 -6.78 18.81
C LEU A 117 -9.50 -7.25 19.40
N PHE A 118 -8.66 -7.90 18.60
CA PHE A 118 -7.35 -8.39 19.06
C PHE A 118 -6.45 -7.25 19.53
N GLN A 119 -6.41 -6.13 18.81
CA GLN A 119 -5.64 -4.95 19.19
C GLN A 119 -6.13 -4.36 20.51
N THR A 120 -7.45 -4.31 20.72
CA THR A 120 -8.03 -3.82 21.97
C THR A 120 -7.61 -4.69 23.14
N VAL A 121 -7.76 -6.02 23.01
CA VAL A 121 -7.38 -6.99 24.05
C VAL A 121 -5.88 -6.92 24.35
N ALA A 122 -5.04 -6.97 23.31
CA ALA A 122 -3.59 -6.88 23.46
C ALA A 122 -3.17 -5.57 24.15
N SER A 123 -3.79 -4.45 23.78
CA SER A 123 -3.52 -3.14 24.40
C SER A 123 -3.93 -3.10 25.86
N LEU A 124 -5.01 -3.77 26.26
CA LEU A 124 -5.40 -3.88 27.67
C LEU A 124 -4.37 -4.65 28.50
N ASP A 125 -3.69 -5.65 27.92
CA ASP A 125 -2.63 -6.39 28.62
C ASP A 125 -1.40 -5.52 28.90
N LEU A 126 -1.13 -4.54 28.02
CA LEU A 126 -0.06 -3.53 28.16
C LEU A 126 -0.31 -2.52 29.29
N ARG A 127 -1.49 -2.51 29.93
CA ARG A 127 -1.81 -1.57 31.03
C ARG A 127 -0.89 -1.68 32.24
N LYS A 128 -0.23 -2.83 32.42
CA LYS A 128 0.69 -3.09 33.54
C LYS A 128 2.08 -2.48 33.33
N ILE A 129 2.39 -2.03 32.12
CA ILE A 129 3.71 -1.47 31.76
C ILE A 129 3.60 0.07 31.77
N PRO A 130 4.33 0.78 32.64
CA PRO A 130 4.36 2.24 32.64
C PRO A 130 4.89 2.78 31.30
N GLY A 131 4.21 3.78 30.73
CA GLY A 131 4.61 4.40 29.47
C GLY A 131 4.27 3.60 28.20
N SER A 132 3.53 2.48 28.31
CA SER A 132 3.19 1.63 27.17
C SER A 132 2.24 2.25 26.14
N GLY A 133 1.60 3.38 26.48
CA GLY A 133 0.58 3.98 25.61
C GLY A 133 -0.69 3.15 25.47
N TRP A 134 -0.97 2.24 26.40
CA TRP A 134 -2.10 1.29 26.34
C TRP A 134 -3.44 1.94 25.97
N GLY A 135 -3.72 3.14 26.50
CA GLY A 135 -4.95 3.87 26.21
C GLY A 135 -5.10 4.25 24.73
N TRP A 136 -4.00 4.59 24.06
CA TRP A 136 -4.01 4.86 22.61
C TRP A 136 -4.25 3.58 21.81
N GLY A 137 -3.64 2.46 22.22
CA GLY A 137 -3.85 1.16 21.61
C GLY A 137 -5.31 0.68 21.73
N VAL A 138 -5.92 0.84 22.91
CA VAL A 138 -7.35 0.55 23.13
C VAL A 138 -8.23 1.44 22.29
N PHE A 139 -7.96 2.75 22.28
CA PHE A 139 -8.71 3.70 21.47
C PHE A 139 -8.67 3.34 19.97
N ALA A 140 -7.48 3.05 19.43
CA ALA A 140 -7.31 2.63 18.04
C ALA A 140 -8.00 1.31 17.74
N GLY A 141 -7.91 0.32 18.64
CA GLY A 141 -8.58 -0.97 18.49
C GLY A 141 -10.11 -0.84 18.49
N VAL A 142 -10.67 -0.04 19.41
CA VAL A 142 -12.11 0.23 19.47
C VAL A 142 -12.58 0.97 18.23
N LEU A 143 -11.84 1.98 17.75
CA LEU A 143 -12.14 2.65 16.49
C LEU A 143 -12.14 1.66 15.31
N GLY A 144 -11.15 0.77 15.23
CA GLY A 144 -11.09 -0.27 14.21
C GLY A 144 -12.28 -1.23 14.26
N LEU A 145 -12.70 -1.62 15.47
CA LEU A 145 -13.86 -2.48 15.68
C LEU A 145 -15.16 -1.78 15.26
N VAL A 146 -15.36 -0.53 15.66
CA VAL A 146 -16.52 0.28 15.25
C VAL A 146 -16.53 0.47 13.74
N PHE A 147 -15.39 0.81 13.14
CA PHE A 147 -15.25 0.91 11.69
C PHE A 147 -15.64 -0.39 11.00
N GLY A 148 -15.10 -1.53 11.44
CA GLY A 148 -15.44 -2.83 10.89
C GLY A 148 -16.94 -3.14 10.97
N LEU A 149 -17.57 -2.87 12.11
CA LEU A 149 -19.02 -3.06 12.27
C LEU A 149 -19.82 -2.14 11.34
N LEU A 150 -19.45 -0.86 11.23
CA LEU A 150 -20.13 0.08 10.33
C LEU A 150 -20.04 -0.37 8.87
N VAL A 151 -18.88 -0.88 8.45
CA VAL A 151 -18.67 -1.43 7.11
C VAL A 151 -19.57 -2.66 6.86
N LEU A 152 -19.69 -3.56 7.84
CA LEU A 152 -20.50 -4.76 7.72
C LEU A 152 -22.01 -4.47 7.69
N PHE A 153 -22.48 -3.49 8.47
CA PHE A 153 -23.90 -3.11 8.49
C PHE A 153 -24.28 -2.23 7.30
N ASN A 154 -23.35 -1.46 6.74
CA ASN A 154 -23.57 -0.64 5.56
C ASN A 154 -22.43 -0.79 4.57
N VAL A 155 -22.52 -1.83 3.75
CA VAL A 155 -21.50 -2.19 2.76
C VAL A 155 -21.25 -1.06 1.75
N ASN A 156 -22.29 -0.35 1.31
CA ASN A 156 -22.12 0.75 0.35
C ASN A 156 -21.33 1.90 0.97
N ALA A 157 -21.66 2.29 2.21
CA ALA A 157 -20.88 3.28 2.95
C ALA A 157 -19.47 2.77 3.26
N GLY A 158 -19.32 1.47 3.53
CA GLY A 158 -18.05 0.82 3.77
C GLY A 158 -17.11 0.89 2.57
N LEU A 159 -17.63 0.64 1.36
CA LEU A 159 -16.88 0.77 0.11
C LEU A 159 -16.32 2.19 -0.06
N VAL A 160 -17.16 3.20 0.11
CA VAL A 160 -16.75 4.62 0.03
C VAL A 160 -15.73 4.97 1.13
N SER A 161 -15.94 4.47 2.34
CA SER A 161 -15.05 4.72 3.49
C SER A 161 -13.66 4.15 3.25
N ILE A 162 -13.55 2.95 2.68
CA ILE A 162 -12.27 2.34 2.30
C ILE A 162 -11.54 3.24 1.30
N VAL A 163 -12.24 3.77 0.29
CA VAL A 163 -11.63 4.68 -0.69
C VAL A 163 -11.16 5.97 -0.04
N TRP A 164 -11.95 6.55 0.88
CA TRP A 164 -11.52 7.75 1.61
C TRP A 164 -10.29 7.52 2.49
N LEU A 165 -10.22 6.38 3.18
CA LEU A 165 -9.04 6.01 3.96
C LEU A 165 -7.81 5.86 3.08
N LEU A 166 -7.94 5.17 1.93
CA LEU A 166 -6.87 5.03 0.95
C LEU A 166 -6.45 6.39 0.36
N ALA A 167 -7.41 7.27 0.10
CA ALA A 167 -7.17 8.60 -0.45
C ALA A 167 -6.42 9.49 0.53
N LEU A 168 -6.87 9.53 1.80
CA LEU A 168 -6.21 10.28 2.86
C LEU A 168 -4.79 9.76 3.09
N PHE A 169 -4.63 8.43 3.15
CA PHE A 169 -3.33 7.80 3.25
C PHE A 169 -2.42 8.19 2.08
N ALA A 170 -2.91 8.14 0.84
CA ALA A 170 -2.15 8.51 -0.34
C ALA A 170 -1.70 9.99 -0.33
N ILE A 171 -2.54 10.90 0.16
CA ILE A 171 -2.18 12.32 0.31
C ILE A 171 -1.08 12.49 1.36
N VAL A 172 -1.26 11.91 2.55
CA VAL A 172 -0.27 12.01 3.64
C VAL A 172 1.06 11.40 3.20
N TRP A 173 1.02 10.21 2.61
CA TRP A 173 2.20 9.53 2.08
C TRP A 173 2.87 10.34 0.97
N GLY A 174 2.07 10.95 0.08
CA GLY A 174 2.58 11.79 -0.99
C GLY A 174 3.28 13.05 -0.48
N VAL A 175 2.73 13.72 0.53
CA VAL A 175 3.37 14.85 1.22
C VAL A 175 4.71 14.41 1.84
N MET A 176 4.74 13.26 2.52
CA MET A 176 5.97 12.70 3.09
C MET A 176 7.02 12.41 2.02
N LEU A 177 6.64 11.82 0.88
CA LEU A 177 7.56 11.54 -0.23
C LEU A 177 8.13 12.81 -0.87
N ILE A 178 7.32 13.86 -1.02
CA ILE A 178 7.78 15.15 -1.52
C ILE A 178 8.80 15.75 -0.54
N ALA A 179 8.49 15.75 0.75
CA ALA A 179 9.41 16.22 1.79
C ALA A 179 10.73 15.44 1.75
N PHE A 180 10.66 14.11 1.66
CA PHE A 180 11.84 13.25 1.57
C PHE A 180 12.68 13.50 0.32
N GLY A 181 12.05 13.71 -0.84
CA GLY A 181 12.75 14.07 -2.07
C GLY A 181 13.52 15.39 -1.94
N PHE A 182 12.92 16.39 -1.28
CA PHE A 182 13.62 17.64 -0.97
C PHE A 182 14.74 17.47 0.05
N GLN A 183 14.59 16.59 1.03
CA GLN A 183 15.65 16.24 1.98
C GLN A 183 16.86 15.60 1.27
N ILE A 184 16.64 14.67 0.33
CA ILE A 184 17.73 14.09 -0.49
C ILE A 184 18.45 15.20 -1.26
N ARG A 185 17.70 16.12 -1.86
CA ARG A 185 18.27 17.26 -2.60
C ARG A 185 19.08 18.18 -1.69
N SER A 186 18.62 18.46 -0.47
CA SER A 186 19.34 19.32 0.47
C SER A 186 20.62 18.66 0.98
N LEU A 187 20.56 17.37 1.34
CA LEU A 187 21.71 16.60 1.79
C LEU A 187 22.77 16.47 0.69
N GLY A 188 22.37 16.22 -0.56
CA GLY A 188 23.29 16.18 -1.70
C GLY A 188 24.00 17.52 -1.96
N LYS A 189 23.30 18.65 -1.74
CA LYS A 189 23.91 20.00 -1.82
C LYS A 189 24.91 20.26 -0.70
N GLN A 190 24.63 19.80 0.52
CA GLN A 190 25.53 19.96 1.67
C GLN A 190 26.81 19.14 1.47
N ALA A 191 26.68 17.88 1.06
CA ALA A 191 27.82 17.01 0.76
C ALA A 191 28.74 17.60 -0.32
N GLY A 192 28.17 18.12 -1.41
CA GLY A 192 28.96 18.75 -2.48
C GLY A 192 29.69 20.02 -2.04
N ARG A 193 29.12 20.80 -1.11
CA ARG A 193 29.81 21.96 -0.52
C ARG A 193 30.98 21.53 0.36
N ALA A 194 30.80 20.48 1.17
CA ALA A 194 31.84 19.95 2.05
C ALA A 194 33.06 19.40 1.29
N THR A 195 32.90 18.96 0.04
CA THR A 195 34.03 18.54 -0.81
C THR A 195 34.81 19.71 -1.44
N THR A 196 34.26 20.93 -1.39
CA THR A 196 34.90 22.11 -2.01
C THR A 196 35.83 22.84 -1.04
N TYR A 197 35.75 22.55 0.27
CA TYR A 197 36.65 23.04 1.32
C TYR A 197 37.77 22.03 1.59
#